data_AF-A0A9D6HKQ9-F1
#
_entry.id   AF-A0A9D6HKQ9-F1
#
_cell.length_a   1.000
_cell.length_b   1.000
_cell.length_c   1.000
_cell.angle_alpha   90.00
_cell.angle_beta   90.00
_cell.angle_gamma   90.00
#
_symmetry.space_group_name_H-M   'P 1'
#
loop_
_entity.id
_entity.type
_entity.pdbx_description
1 polymer ?
#
loop_
_entity_poly.entity_id
_entity_poly.type
_entity_poly.pdbx_seq_one_letter_code
_entity_poly.pdbx_strand_id
1 'polypeptide(L)'
;MMNRILRTKLAIALGLGLLTGASGSWAGWMDEREALDQRQMQGMFRVHYTLSGQNALSVKSGGKKKFTGGASELAAQIAAEMHNVDQFYSQTLGLGPINHLRRYAPLNLTYVDVHLLRMEDKTASTGDAVVTYNYLKFRDVAPALTISLSTDWRPPGETPEHEVFHTYQYAYTFFKNAWFLEGMARSLEGVFDDRTYQTETLPANQAELDELLGRTYSASRFWSRLMALCDPGCRKSWDGAYFTSEGPMCGGGLVKSVLEQFQALDPLAAAERGLPATDWPEAEQWSSKNTPWMLRGLGRAIDQQCPVAANPELGRFRAVLTNAVGN
;
A
#
# COMPACT_ATOMS: atom_id res chain seq x y z
N MET A 1 3.41 27.68 -36.60
CA MET A 1 4.60 27.66 -35.73
C MET A 1 4.15 28.16 -34.35
N MET A 2 4.35 27.32 -33.34
CA MET A 2 4.31 27.59 -31.88
C MET A 2 2.97 27.85 -31.13
N ASN A 3 2.79 26.93 -30.17
CA ASN A 3 2.36 27.11 -28.78
C ASN A 3 0.87 27.30 -28.43
N ARG A 4 0.21 26.16 -28.17
CA ARG A 4 -0.77 26.02 -27.10
C ARG A 4 -0.25 24.95 -26.12
N ILE A 5 0.18 25.36 -24.93
CA ILE A 5 0.45 24.45 -23.80
C ILE A 5 -0.76 24.52 -22.87
N LEU A 6 -1.34 23.34 -22.63
CA LEU A 6 -2.48 23.08 -21.77
C LEU A 6 -2.16 23.37 -20.30
N ARG A 7 -3.14 23.91 -19.59
CA ARG A 7 -3.21 23.94 -18.13
C ARG A 7 -3.79 22.61 -17.65
N THR A 8 -3.01 21.81 -16.92
CA THR A 8 -3.51 20.63 -16.21
C THR A 8 -3.81 21.02 -14.77
N LYS A 9 -5.04 20.79 -14.31
CA LYS A 9 -5.47 20.96 -12.92
C LYS A 9 -5.16 19.65 -12.16
N LEU A 10 -4.50 19.76 -11.02
CA LEU A 10 -4.14 18.65 -10.13
C LEU A 10 -5.28 18.43 -9.10
N ALA A 11 -5.78 17.21 -8.97
CA ALA A 11 -6.70 16.79 -7.91
C ALA A 11 -5.89 16.27 -6.72
N ILE A 12 -6.21 16.72 -5.49
CA ILE A 12 -5.46 16.38 -4.27
C ILE A 12 -6.33 15.62 -3.27
N ALA A 13 -5.68 14.65 -2.64
CA ALA A 13 -6.16 13.84 -1.53
C ALA A 13 -6.31 14.64 -0.22
N LEU A 14 -7.44 14.45 0.45
CA LEU A 14 -7.69 14.91 1.83
C LEU A 14 -8.48 13.82 2.54
N GLY A 15 -7.80 13.11 3.43
CA GLY A 15 -8.45 12.28 4.44
C GLY A 15 -9.24 13.16 5.41
N LEU A 16 -10.44 12.69 5.77
CA LEU A 16 -11.45 13.38 6.55
C LEU A 16 -10.91 14.05 7.83
N GLY A 17 -11.04 15.38 7.87
CA GLY A 17 -11.12 16.19 9.08
C GLY A 17 -12.09 17.35 8.79
N LEU A 18 -13.20 17.42 9.53
CA LEU A 18 -14.24 18.44 9.36
C LEU A 18 -13.70 19.85 9.68
N LEU A 19 -13.53 20.64 8.62
CA LEU A 19 -13.58 22.11 8.47
C LEU A 19 -13.42 23.00 9.73
N THR A 20 -12.38 23.84 9.74
CA THR A 20 -12.53 25.30 9.62
C THR A 20 -11.23 25.96 9.12
N GLY A 21 -11.37 26.76 8.06
CA GLY A 21 -10.50 27.89 7.69
C GLY A 21 -8.98 27.75 7.73
N ALA A 22 -8.36 27.41 6.60
CA ALA A 22 -7.04 27.92 6.25
C ALA A 22 -6.83 27.87 4.72
N SER A 23 -6.98 29.01 4.06
CA SER A 23 -6.47 29.23 2.70
C SER A 23 -4.96 29.47 2.76
N GLY A 24 -4.19 28.44 3.08
CA GLY A 24 -2.73 28.47 3.10
C GLY A 24 -2.14 27.09 2.88
N SER A 25 -0.98 27.05 2.23
CA SER A 25 -0.06 25.91 2.09
C SER A 25 -0.22 24.88 0.94
N TRP A 26 -0.72 25.27 -0.24
CA TRP A 26 -0.56 24.40 -1.43
C TRP A 26 0.89 24.34 -1.96
N ALA A 27 1.71 25.35 -1.69
CA ALA A 27 3.12 25.39 -2.12
C ALA A 27 4.10 24.73 -1.13
N GLY A 28 3.78 24.71 0.18
CA GLY A 28 4.78 24.39 1.21
C GLY A 28 5.12 22.90 1.39
N TRP A 29 4.24 21.98 0.97
CA TRP A 29 4.47 20.54 1.26
C TRP A 29 5.57 19.93 0.38
N MET A 30 5.77 20.44 -0.84
CA MET A 30 6.89 20.05 -1.70
C MET A 30 8.17 20.77 -1.26
N ASP A 31 8.10 22.05 -0.90
CA ASP A 31 9.26 22.85 -0.50
C ASP A 31 10.11 22.16 0.58
N GLU A 32 9.46 21.60 1.61
CA GLU A 32 10.14 20.86 2.68
C GLU A 32 10.89 19.62 2.18
N ARG A 33 10.30 18.89 1.22
CA ARG A 33 10.89 17.69 0.61
C ARG A 33 12.04 18.05 -0.33
N GLU A 34 11.87 19.09 -1.13
CA GLU A 34 12.85 19.59 -2.08
C GLU A 34 14.08 20.22 -1.40
N ALA A 35 13.92 20.66 -0.15
CA ALA A 35 15.01 21.17 0.70
C ALA A 35 15.93 20.08 1.29
N LEU A 36 15.54 18.79 1.24
CA LEU A 36 16.39 17.69 1.71
C LEU A 36 17.65 17.59 0.85
N ASP A 37 18.80 17.54 1.52
CA ASP A 37 20.11 17.82 0.91
C ASP A 37 21.05 16.60 0.86
N GLN A 38 20.62 15.47 1.40
CA GLN A 38 21.30 14.19 1.34
C GLN A 38 20.43 13.15 0.64
N ARG A 39 21.06 12.18 -0.03
CA ARG A 39 20.35 11.09 -0.71
C ARG A 39 21.11 9.77 -0.67
N GLN A 40 20.38 8.69 -0.39
CA GLN A 40 20.81 7.31 -0.63
C GLN A 40 19.88 6.66 -1.66
N MET A 41 20.37 5.67 -2.41
CA MET A 41 19.58 5.02 -3.45
C MET A 41 19.87 3.53 -3.53
N GLN A 42 18.81 2.74 -3.66
CA GLN A 42 18.88 1.31 -3.94
C GLN A 42 17.70 0.93 -4.85
N GLY A 43 17.97 0.31 -5.99
CA GLY A 43 16.94 0.00 -6.98
C GLY A 43 16.22 1.27 -7.44
N MET A 44 14.88 1.27 -7.37
CA MET A 44 14.06 2.45 -7.70
C MET A 44 13.81 3.40 -6.52
N PHE A 45 14.27 3.08 -5.31
CA PHE A 45 14.02 3.88 -4.11
C PHE A 45 15.12 4.92 -3.93
N ARG A 46 14.73 6.20 -3.84
CA ARG A 46 15.62 7.32 -3.51
C ARG A 46 15.24 7.84 -2.12
N VAL A 47 16.09 7.62 -1.13
CA VAL A 47 15.89 8.08 0.24
C VAL A 47 16.52 9.45 0.42
N HIS A 48 15.69 10.47 0.55
CA HIS A 48 16.05 11.86 0.77
C HIS A 48 15.99 12.20 2.26
N TYR A 49 17.01 12.88 2.77
CA TYR A 49 17.12 13.27 4.18
C TYR A 49 18.00 14.50 4.36
N THR A 50 18.09 15.02 5.58
CA THR A 50 19.03 16.09 5.93
C THR A 50 19.68 15.83 7.29
N LEU A 51 20.82 16.48 7.56
CA LEU A 51 21.55 16.39 8.83
C LEU A 51 21.31 17.60 9.74
N SER A 52 20.47 18.55 9.31
CA SER A 52 20.26 19.82 10.02
C SER A 52 18.79 20.25 9.98
N GLY A 53 18.42 21.22 10.83
CA GLY A 53 17.05 21.71 10.92
C GLY A 53 16.09 20.73 11.60
N GLN A 54 14.79 20.94 11.40
CA GLN A 54 13.74 20.17 12.09
C GLN A 54 13.60 18.73 11.56
N ASN A 55 13.99 18.50 10.29
CA ASN A 55 14.00 17.18 9.64
C ASN A 55 15.35 16.47 9.73
N ALA A 56 16.23 16.91 10.64
CA ALA A 56 17.53 16.29 10.82
C ALA A 56 17.37 14.81 11.20
N LEU A 57 17.90 13.91 10.37
CA LEU A 57 17.97 12.49 10.66
C LEU A 57 18.99 12.26 11.79
N SER A 58 18.49 12.19 13.03
CA SER A 58 19.34 11.98 14.19
C SER A 58 19.49 10.50 14.50
N VAL A 59 20.72 10.00 14.61
CA VAL A 59 20.96 8.65 15.11
C VAL A 59 21.01 8.66 16.64
N LYS A 60 19.90 9.05 17.29
CA LYS A 60 19.77 8.83 18.74
C LYS A 60 19.47 7.35 18.99
N SER A 61 20.15 6.76 19.97
CA SER A 61 19.95 5.37 20.39
C SER A 61 18.61 5.24 21.12
N GLY A 62 17.54 4.99 20.38
CA GLY A 62 16.19 4.85 20.93
C GLY A 62 15.38 3.88 20.10
N GLY A 63 15.68 2.59 20.21
CA GLY A 63 14.95 1.51 19.54
C GLY A 63 15.30 0.16 20.17
N LYS A 64 14.45 -0.85 19.99
CA LYS A 64 14.64 -2.20 20.58
C LYS A 64 15.90 -2.92 20.08
N LYS A 65 16.48 -2.48 18.95
CA LYS A 65 17.82 -2.86 18.47
C LYS A 65 18.70 -1.60 18.35
N LYS A 66 19.89 -1.65 18.92
CA LYS A 66 20.85 -0.54 18.93
C LYS A 66 21.48 -0.41 17.54
N PHE A 67 21.00 0.53 16.72
CA PHE A 67 21.73 0.91 15.50
C PHE A 67 22.97 1.72 15.91
N THR A 68 24.15 1.36 15.41
CA THR A 68 25.44 1.96 15.79
C THR A 68 26.14 2.71 14.65
N GLY A 69 25.48 2.87 13.50
CA GLY A 69 26.01 3.62 12.35
C GLY A 69 25.69 5.12 12.39
N GLY A 70 26.14 5.88 11.39
CA GLY A 70 25.76 7.26 11.17
C GLY A 70 24.45 7.41 10.40
N ALA A 71 24.03 8.66 10.17
CA ALA A 71 22.78 8.97 9.48
C ALA A 71 22.79 8.48 8.01
N SER A 72 23.95 8.50 7.36
CA SER A 72 24.11 7.99 6.00
C SER A 72 23.94 6.47 5.94
N GLU A 73 24.51 5.74 6.90
CA GLU A 73 24.35 4.29 7.01
C GLU A 73 22.90 3.92 7.33
N LEU A 74 22.22 4.71 8.18
CA LEU A 74 20.80 4.52 8.44
C LEU A 74 19.99 4.69 7.16
N ALA A 75 20.17 5.81 6.43
CA ALA A 75 19.46 6.04 5.16
C ALA A 75 19.74 4.95 4.12
N ALA A 76 20.98 4.41 4.07
CA ALA A 76 21.33 3.30 3.19
C ALA A 76 20.61 2.00 3.60
N GLN A 77 20.49 1.73 4.90
CA GLN A 77 19.74 0.59 5.41
C GLN A 77 18.24 0.69 5.04
N ILE A 78 17.64 1.88 5.16
CA ILE A 78 16.25 2.13 4.75
C ILE A 78 16.06 1.85 3.26
N ALA A 79 16.95 2.36 2.41
CA ALA A 79 16.90 2.13 0.97
C ALA A 79 17.01 0.63 0.63
N ALA A 80 17.92 -0.08 1.31
CA ALA A 80 18.09 -1.52 1.15
C ALA A 80 16.85 -2.31 1.58
N GLU A 81 16.24 -1.97 2.71
CA GLU A 81 15.02 -2.61 3.22
C GLU A 81 13.85 -2.44 2.25
N MET A 82 13.58 -1.21 1.80
CA MET A 82 12.53 -0.95 0.81
C MET A 82 12.75 -1.69 -0.50
N HIS A 83 13.99 -1.73 -0.98
CA HIS A 83 14.32 -2.50 -2.17
C HIS A 83 14.07 -4.00 -1.94
N ASN A 84 14.49 -4.57 -0.81
CA ASN A 84 14.27 -5.98 -0.51
C ASN A 84 12.78 -6.33 -0.42
N VAL A 85 11.97 -5.44 0.15
CA VAL A 85 10.50 -5.56 0.20
C VAL A 85 9.90 -5.53 -1.21
N ASP A 86 10.37 -4.62 -2.06
CA ASP A 86 9.95 -4.58 -3.47
C ASP A 86 10.34 -5.86 -4.22
N GLN A 87 11.54 -6.39 -3.99
CA GLN A 87 11.96 -7.67 -4.57
C GLN A 87 11.07 -8.82 -4.07
N PHE A 88 10.68 -8.81 -2.79
CA PHE A 88 9.73 -9.78 -2.27
C PHE A 88 8.37 -9.68 -2.99
N TYR A 89 7.77 -8.50 -3.07
CA TYR A 89 6.47 -8.36 -3.74
C TYR A 89 6.55 -8.68 -5.25
N SER A 90 7.57 -8.19 -5.96
CA SER A 90 7.69 -8.42 -7.41
C SER A 90 8.10 -9.84 -7.76
N GLN A 91 9.18 -10.36 -7.16
CA GLN A 91 9.79 -11.63 -7.58
C GLN A 91 9.23 -12.81 -6.82
N THR A 92 8.86 -12.60 -5.56
CA THR A 92 8.43 -13.68 -4.67
C THR A 92 6.90 -13.84 -4.65
N LEU A 93 6.13 -12.75 -4.59
CA LEU A 93 4.66 -12.81 -4.80
C LEU A 93 4.26 -12.75 -6.28
N GLY A 94 5.19 -12.43 -7.17
CA GLY A 94 4.93 -12.37 -8.61
C GLY A 94 4.06 -11.19 -9.02
N LEU A 95 4.04 -10.11 -8.22
CA LEU A 95 3.37 -8.86 -8.60
C LEU A 95 4.14 -8.19 -9.76
N GLY A 96 3.42 -7.51 -10.64
CA GLY A 96 4.02 -6.78 -11.74
C GLY A 96 4.87 -5.60 -11.23
N PRO A 97 6.00 -5.26 -11.88
CA PRO A 97 6.80 -4.11 -11.49
C PRO A 97 5.95 -2.83 -11.47
N ILE A 98 6.04 -2.03 -10.40
CA ILE A 98 5.18 -0.85 -10.15
C ILE A 98 5.11 0.07 -11.37
N ASN A 99 6.26 0.35 -11.99
CA ASN A 99 6.38 1.22 -13.16
C ASN A 99 5.84 0.63 -14.48
N HIS A 100 5.54 -0.67 -14.53
CA HIS A 100 4.96 -1.33 -15.70
C HIS A 100 3.46 -1.56 -15.56
N LEU A 101 2.90 -1.33 -14.37
CA LEU A 101 1.47 -1.48 -14.13
C LEU A 101 0.68 -0.33 -14.76
N ARG A 102 -0.58 -0.65 -15.14
CA ARG A 102 -1.45 0.18 -15.99
C ARG A 102 -1.55 1.64 -15.54
N ARG A 103 -1.57 1.90 -14.23
CA ARG A 103 -1.70 3.26 -13.68
C ARG A 103 -0.46 4.11 -13.92
N TYR A 104 0.73 3.52 -13.84
CA TYR A 104 2.00 4.26 -13.77
C TYR A 104 2.87 4.15 -15.03
N ALA A 105 2.70 3.10 -15.83
CA ALA A 105 3.43 2.95 -17.08
C ALA A 105 3.25 4.16 -18.05
N PRO A 106 2.03 4.71 -18.26
CA PRO A 106 1.86 5.88 -19.13
C PRO A 106 2.47 7.17 -18.58
N LEU A 107 2.77 7.21 -17.28
CA LEU A 107 3.32 8.37 -16.58
C LEU A 107 4.85 8.36 -16.51
N ASN A 108 5.50 7.35 -17.12
CA ASN A 108 6.95 7.16 -17.10
C ASN A 108 7.52 7.18 -15.66
N LEU A 109 6.80 6.57 -14.72
CA LEU A 109 7.26 6.45 -13.33
C LEU A 109 8.65 5.80 -13.31
N THR A 110 9.61 6.50 -12.70
CA THR A 110 11.01 6.05 -12.67
C THR A 110 11.43 5.64 -11.27
N TYR A 111 11.03 6.43 -10.25
CA TYR A 111 11.50 6.25 -8.88
C TYR A 111 10.34 6.21 -7.87
N VAL A 112 10.66 5.74 -6.67
CA VAL A 112 9.88 6.02 -5.46
C VAL A 112 10.77 6.89 -4.58
N ASP A 113 10.37 8.14 -4.40
CA ASP A 113 11.08 9.09 -3.55
C ASP A 113 10.57 8.95 -2.12
N VAL A 114 11.51 8.68 -1.22
CA VAL A 114 11.28 8.43 0.19
C VAL A 114 11.83 9.61 0.96
N HIS A 115 10.98 10.39 1.60
CA HIS A 115 11.39 11.58 2.37
C HIS A 115 11.41 11.25 3.86
N LEU A 116 12.57 11.40 4.50
CA LEU A 116 12.68 11.33 5.95
C LEU A 116 12.38 12.71 6.54
N LEU A 117 11.22 12.83 7.19
CA LEU A 117 10.67 14.09 7.69
C LEU A 117 10.31 13.97 9.17
N ARG A 118 10.31 15.08 9.91
CA ARG A 118 9.69 15.11 11.23
C ARG A 118 8.18 15.02 11.06
N MET A 119 7.56 14.06 11.74
CA MET A 119 6.11 13.83 11.66
C MET A 119 5.54 13.75 13.07
N GLU A 120 4.48 14.51 13.36
CA GLU A 120 3.93 14.61 14.73
C GLU A 120 2.87 13.54 15.01
N ASP A 121 2.00 13.24 14.04
CA ASP A 121 0.82 12.37 14.24
C ASP A 121 0.90 11.00 13.56
N LYS A 122 1.93 10.76 12.74
CA LYS A 122 2.09 9.54 11.95
C LYS A 122 3.55 9.15 11.84
N THR A 123 3.81 7.85 11.70
CA THR A 123 5.15 7.32 11.46
C THR A 123 5.49 7.24 9.98
N ALA A 124 4.48 7.18 9.10
CA ALA A 124 4.65 7.16 7.66
C ALA A 124 3.38 7.49 6.86
N SER A 125 3.56 7.63 5.55
CA SER A 125 2.48 7.72 4.57
C SER A 125 2.97 7.48 3.14
N THR A 126 2.14 6.88 2.29
CA THR A 126 2.38 6.73 0.85
C THR A 126 1.37 7.53 0.02
N GLY A 127 1.89 8.30 -0.94
CA GLY A 127 1.11 9.00 -1.95
C GLY A 127 1.00 8.21 -3.25
N ASP A 128 -0.14 8.31 -3.92
CA ASP A 128 -0.46 7.59 -5.15
C ASP A 128 -0.29 8.43 -6.43
N ALA A 129 -0.05 9.73 -6.28
CA ALA A 129 0.21 10.65 -7.38
C ALA A 129 1.68 10.59 -7.81
N VAL A 130 1.91 10.61 -9.12
CA VAL A 130 3.25 10.77 -9.69
C VAL A 130 3.63 12.25 -9.63
N VAL A 131 4.73 12.54 -8.94
CA VAL A 131 5.25 13.88 -8.69
C VAL A 131 6.62 14.02 -9.33
N THR A 132 6.99 15.23 -9.75
CA THR A 132 8.35 15.54 -10.20
C THR A 132 8.90 16.62 -9.28
N TYR A 133 9.84 16.22 -8.42
CA TYR A 133 10.49 17.10 -7.45
C TYR A 133 11.68 17.82 -8.08
N ASN A 134 11.85 19.09 -7.70
CA ASN A 134 12.98 19.94 -8.06
C ASN A 134 13.90 20.13 -6.85
N TYR A 135 14.57 19.06 -6.44
CA TYR A 135 15.48 19.11 -5.29
C TYR A 135 16.60 20.15 -5.47
N LEU A 136 16.89 20.92 -4.42
CA LEU A 136 17.88 22.00 -4.48
C LEU A 136 19.32 21.51 -4.75
N LYS A 137 19.64 20.27 -4.34
CA LYS A 137 20.99 19.68 -4.44
C LYS A 137 21.14 18.64 -5.55
N PHE A 138 20.05 18.10 -6.08
CA PHE A 138 20.08 17.00 -7.05
C PHE A 138 19.57 17.48 -8.41
N ARG A 139 20.27 17.11 -9.47
CA ARG A 139 19.96 17.59 -10.84
C ARG A 139 19.15 16.59 -11.65
N ASP A 140 18.98 15.37 -11.17
CA ASP A 140 18.18 14.33 -11.79
C ASP A 140 16.69 14.52 -11.45
N VAL A 141 16.00 15.16 -12.39
CA VAL A 141 14.54 15.39 -12.35
C VAL A 141 13.87 14.21 -13.04
N ALA A 142 13.04 13.47 -12.30
CA ALA A 142 12.34 12.30 -12.81
C ALA A 142 10.98 12.12 -12.11
N PRO A 143 9.97 11.56 -12.80
CA PRO A 143 8.68 11.24 -12.19
C PRO A 143 8.83 10.16 -11.11
N ALA A 144 8.28 10.44 -9.92
CA ALA A 144 8.39 9.58 -8.76
C ALA A 144 7.06 9.46 -7.99
N LEU A 145 6.84 8.31 -7.36
CA LEU A 145 5.88 8.19 -6.27
C LEU A 145 6.50 8.73 -4.98
N THR A 146 5.68 8.98 -3.97
CA THR A 146 6.11 9.56 -2.70
C THR A 146 5.82 8.61 -1.55
N ILE A 147 6.86 8.30 -0.77
CA ILE A 147 6.73 7.74 0.57
C ILE A 147 7.32 8.77 1.53
N SER A 148 6.66 9.02 2.65
CA SER A 148 7.20 9.84 3.74
C SER A 148 7.35 8.95 4.97
N LEU A 149 8.52 8.99 5.61
CA LEU A 149 8.80 8.28 6.85
C LEU A 149 9.24 9.27 7.91
N SER A 150 8.84 9.01 9.16
CA SER A 150 9.29 9.80 10.29
C SER A 150 10.81 9.67 10.49
N THR A 151 11.49 10.77 10.78
CA THR A 151 12.90 10.77 11.21
C THR A 151 13.13 10.03 12.52
N ASP A 152 12.07 9.67 13.25
CA ASP A 152 12.13 8.86 14.47
C ASP A 152 11.94 7.37 14.20
N TRP A 153 11.50 6.98 13.00
CA TRP A 153 11.36 5.57 12.63
C TRP A 153 12.72 4.89 12.47
N ARG A 154 12.86 3.66 12.99
CA ARG A 154 14.10 2.90 12.92
C ARG A 154 13.84 1.48 12.39
N PRO A 155 14.69 0.96 11.49
CA PRO A 155 14.62 -0.41 11.02
C PRO A 155 15.08 -1.42 12.09
N PRO A 156 14.67 -2.70 12.00
CA PRO A 156 13.61 -3.22 11.13
C PRO A 156 12.22 -2.92 11.71
N GLY A 157 11.17 -2.95 10.89
CA GLY A 157 9.79 -2.99 11.38
C GLY A 157 8.77 -2.49 10.36
N GLU A 158 7.54 -2.96 10.52
CA GLU A 158 6.34 -2.95 9.64
C GLU A 158 6.06 -1.75 8.70
N THR A 159 6.71 -0.60 8.90
CA THR A 159 6.40 0.63 8.18
C THR A 159 6.85 0.60 6.71
N PRO A 160 8.10 0.29 6.33
CA PRO A 160 8.48 0.19 4.92
C PRO A 160 7.71 -0.90 4.18
N GLU A 161 7.38 -2.02 4.85
CA GLU A 161 6.67 -3.14 4.23
C GLU A 161 5.23 -2.77 3.88
N HIS A 162 4.56 -2.10 4.81
CA HIS A 162 3.20 -1.57 4.65
C HIS A 162 3.14 -0.48 3.57
N GLU A 163 4.04 0.50 3.65
CA GLU A 163 4.07 1.63 2.71
C GLU A 163 4.46 1.21 1.28
N VAL A 164 5.45 0.32 1.12
CA VAL A 164 5.79 -0.22 -0.21
C VAL A 164 4.60 -1.02 -0.76
N PHE A 165 3.87 -1.78 0.06
CA PHE A 165 2.70 -2.50 -0.43
C PHE A 165 1.58 -1.57 -0.91
N HIS A 166 1.38 -0.42 -0.26
CA HIS A 166 0.46 0.60 -0.76
C HIS A 166 0.82 1.07 -2.17
N THR A 167 2.11 1.21 -2.51
CA THR A 167 2.50 1.57 -3.89
C THR A 167 2.05 0.52 -4.91
N TYR A 168 2.09 -0.77 -4.56
CA TYR A 168 1.53 -1.85 -5.39
C TYR A 168 0.00 -1.76 -5.46
N GLN A 169 -0.69 -1.61 -4.34
CA GLN A 169 -2.16 -1.49 -4.32
C GLN A 169 -2.63 -0.35 -5.22
N TYR A 170 -1.99 0.82 -5.12
CA TYR A 170 -2.28 1.97 -5.97
C TYR A 170 -1.97 1.73 -7.44
N ALA A 171 -0.89 1.00 -7.75
CA ALA A 171 -0.51 0.69 -9.13
C ALA A 171 -1.49 -0.27 -9.81
N TYR A 172 -2.06 -1.20 -9.06
CA TYR A 172 -3.05 -2.17 -9.54
C TYR A 172 -4.45 -1.55 -9.70
N THR A 173 -4.90 -0.74 -8.74
CA THR A 173 -6.28 -0.28 -8.74
C THR A 173 -6.50 1.12 -8.14
N PHE A 174 -7.61 1.75 -8.53
CA PHE A 174 -8.13 2.97 -7.91
C PHE A 174 -8.99 2.71 -6.66
N PHE A 175 -9.25 1.46 -6.28
CA PHE A 175 -9.98 1.15 -5.05
C PHE A 175 -9.11 1.37 -3.81
N LYS A 176 -9.57 2.21 -2.87
CA LYS A 176 -8.88 2.54 -1.62
C LYS A 176 -9.68 2.22 -0.36
N ASN A 177 -10.79 1.48 -0.46
CA ASN A 177 -11.61 1.15 0.70
C ASN A 177 -10.77 0.50 1.82
N ALA A 178 -10.86 1.05 3.03
CA ALA A 178 -9.86 0.83 4.09
C ALA A 178 -9.70 -0.63 4.52
N TRP A 179 -10.79 -1.41 4.52
CA TRP A 179 -10.74 -2.85 4.86
C TRP A 179 -9.81 -3.62 3.93
N PHE A 180 -9.69 -3.20 2.66
CA PHE A 180 -8.74 -3.73 1.70
C PHE A 180 -7.40 -3.03 1.82
N LEU A 181 -7.38 -1.70 1.74
CA LEU A 181 -6.13 -0.94 1.63
C LEU A 181 -5.24 -1.15 2.86
N GLU A 182 -5.74 -0.77 4.04
CA GLU A 182 -5.02 -0.90 5.31
C GLU A 182 -5.04 -2.34 5.82
N GLY A 183 -6.19 -3.02 5.68
CA GLY A 183 -6.36 -4.38 6.20
C GLY A 183 -5.40 -5.38 5.56
N MET A 184 -5.29 -5.37 4.23
CA MET A 184 -4.41 -6.30 3.52
C MET A 184 -2.94 -5.93 3.74
N ALA A 185 -2.58 -4.65 3.68
CA ALA A 185 -1.21 -4.20 3.94
C ALA A 185 -0.74 -4.63 5.34
N ARG A 186 -1.57 -4.40 6.36
CA ARG A 186 -1.33 -4.84 7.74
C ARG A 186 -1.19 -6.35 7.89
N SER A 187 -1.90 -7.14 7.08
CA SER A 187 -1.72 -8.61 7.09
C SER A 187 -0.39 -9.05 6.51
N LEU A 188 0.15 -8.34 5.52
CA LEU A 188 1.40 -8.72 4.85
C LEU A 188 2.64 -8.39 5.67
N GLU A 189 2.55 -7.42 6.58
CA GLU A 189 3.60 -7.12 7.54
C GLU A 189 4.07 -8.36 8.33
N GLY A 190 3.16 -9.29 8.63
CA GLY A 190 3.47 -10.52 9.35
C GLY A 190 4.43 -11.47 8.63
N VAL A 191 4.75 -11.22 7.35
CA VAL A 191 5.78 -11.98 6.63
C VAL A 191 7.19 -11.51 7.03
N PHE A 192 7.31 -10.26 7.45
CA PHE A 192 8.58 -9.61 7.74
C PHE A 192 8.88 -9.53 9.24
N ASP A 193 7.91 -9.89 10.08
CA ASP A 193 8.07 -9.99 11.53
C ASP A 193 7.79 -11.43 11.98
N ASP A 194 8.52 -11.93 12.99
CA ASP A 194 8.34 -13.26 13.60
C ASP A 194 7.01 -13.36 14.39
N ARG A 195 6.02 -12.51 14.09
CA ARG A 195 4.76 -12.42 14.80
C ARG A 195 3.76 -13.44 14.29
N THR A 196 2.97 -13.91 15.24
CA THR A 196 1.90 -14.84 14.98
C THR A 196 0.67 -14.13 14.42
N TYR A 197 0.23 -14.55 13.23
CA TYR A 197 -0.95 -13.98 12.57
C TYR A 197 -2.19 -14.20 13.44
N GLN A 198 -2.72 -13.13 14.03
CA GLN A 198 -4.07 -13.18 14.59
C GLN A 198 -5.05 -13.35 13.44
N THR A 199 -5.95 -14.32 13.58
CA THR A 199 -6.99 -14.59 12.60
C THR A 199 -8.35 -14.59 13.29
N GLU A 200 -9.38 -14.32 12.50
CA GLU A 200 -10.78 -14.47 12.90
C GLU A 200 -11.48 -15.32 11.84
N THR A 201 -12.65 -15.87 12.17
CA THR A 201 -13.45 -16.61 11.19
C THR A 201 -13.95 -15.69 10.08
N LEU A 202 -14.01 -16.19 8.85
CA LEU A 202 -14.60 -15.44 7.73
C LEU A 202 -16.08 -15.13 7.99
N PRO A 203 -16.61 -13.99 7.48
CA PRO A 203 -18.01 -13.64 7.61
C PRO A 203 -18.96 -14.77 7.18
N ALA A 204 -19.89 -15.13 8.05
CA ALA A 204 -20.88 -16.18 7.84
C ALA A 204 -22.22 -15.65 7.33
N ASN A 205 -22.44 -14.33 7.36
CA ASN A 205 -23.67 -13.66 6.94
C ASN A 205 -23.41 -12.21 6.52
N GLN A 206 -24.46 -11.52 6.05
CA GLN A 206 -24.36 -10.15 5.55
C GLN A 206 -23.96 -9.13 6.64
N ALA A 207 -24.48 -9.28 7.87
CA ALA A 207 -24.17 -8.33 8.95
C ALA A 207 -22.67 -8.37 9.33
N GLU A 208 -22.09 -9.57 9.39
CA GLU A 208 -20.65 -9.74 9.61
C GLU A 208 -19.82 -9.22 8.43
N LEU A 209 -20.31 -9.35 7.19
CA LEU A 209 -19.67 -8.76 6.02
C LEU A 209 -19.69 -7.22 6.09
N ASP A 210 -20.83 -6.63 6.45
CA ASP A 210 -20.95 -5.17 6.60
C ASP A 210 -20.04 -4.64 7.71
N GLU A 211 -19.91 -5.39 8.82
CA GLU A 211 -18.94 -5.07 9.87
C GLU A 211 -17.51 -5.08 9.33
N LEU A 212 -17.12 -6.12 8.60
CA LEU A 212 -15.80 -6.21 7.96
C LEU A 212 -15.53 -5.01 7.05
N LEU A 213 -16.50 -4.64 6.21
CA LEU A 213 -16.37 -3.55 5.23
C LEU A 213 -16.16 -2.18 5.89
N GLY A 214 -16.58 -2.01 7.15
CA GLY A 214 -16.37 -0.79 7.94
C GLY A 214 -15.01 -0.71 8.65
N ARG A 215 -14.18 -1.76 8.60
CA ARG A 215 -12.91 -1.84 9.33
C ARG A 215 -11.75 -1.17 8.56
N THR A 216 -10.68 -0.86 9.30
CA THR A 216 -9.39 -0.42 8.78
C THR A 216 -8.32 -1.49 9.08
N TYR A 217 -7.34 -1.23 9.93
CA TYR A 217 -6.28 -2.17 10.33
C TYR A 217 -6.80 -3.48 10.93
N SER A 218 -7.95 -3.47 11.60
CA SER A 218 -8.54 -4.69 12.19
C SER A 218 -9.05 -5.69 11.14
N ALA A 219 -9.24 -5.27 9.88
CA ALA A 219 -9.54 -6.17 8.77
C ALA A 219 -8.36 -7.10 8.42
N SER A 220 -7.17 -6.86 8.98
CA SER A 220 -6.01 -7.74 8.79
C SER A 220 -6.27 -9.18 9.27
N ARG A 221 -7.08 -9.37 10.32
CA ARG A 221 -7.42 -10.71 10.81
C ARG A 221 -8.21 -11.52 9.79
N PHE A 222 -9.13 -10.86 9.09
CA PHE A 222 -9.88 -11.44 7.98
C PHE A 222 -8.95 -11.82 6.82
N TRP A 223 -8.09 -10.92 6.37
CA TRP A 223 -7.18 -11.20 5.25
C TRP A 223 -6.18 -12.31 5.58
N SER A 224 -5.61 -12.31 6.78
CA SER A 224 -4.73 -13.40 7.24
C SER A 224 -5.45 -14.74 7.31
N ARG A 225 -6.71 -14.79 7.77
CA ARG A 225 -7.53 -16.01 7.72
C ARG A 225 -7.73 -16.47 6.29
N LEU A 226 -8.16 -15.57 5.40
CA LEU A 226 -8.49 -15.90 4.03
C LEU A 226 -7.25 -16.43 3.28
N MET A 227 -6.11 -15.73 3.41
CA MET A 227 -4.83 -16.18 2.84
C MET A 227 -4.44 -17.58 3.33
N ALA A 228 -4.56 -17.85 4.63
CA ALA A 228 -4.26 -19.16 5.19
C ALA A 228 -5.21 -20.26 4.70
N LEU A 229 -6.51 -19.97 4.55
CA LEU A 229 -7.48 -20.95 4.06
C LEU A 229 -7.34 -21.25 2.56
N CYS A 230 -6.84 -20.28 1.79
CA CYS A 230 -6.64 -20.41 0.35
C CYS A 230 -5.32 -21.07 -0.03
N ASP A 231 -4.43 -21.32 0.93
CA ASP A 231 -3.13 -21.93 0.69
C ASP A 231 -3.02 -23.28 1.42
N PRO A 232 -3.11 -24.40 0.70
CA PRO A 232 -2.97 -25.74 1.28
C PRO A 232 -1.60 -26.00 1.94
N GLY A 233 -0.55 -25.27 1.55
CA GLY A 233 0.78 -25.35 2.13
C GLY A 233 0.91 -24.59 3.46
N CYS A 234 -0.10 -23.77 3.78
CA CYS A 234 -0.14 -23.01 5.01
C CYS A 234 -0.46 -23.90 6.22
N ARG A 235 0.41 -23.86 7.22
CA ARG A 235 0.33 -24.61 8.46
C ARG A 235 0.06 -23.68 9.62
N LYS A 236 -0.60 -24.22 10.66
CA LYS A 236 -0.85 -23.50 11.91
C LYS A 236 0.16 -23.96 12.96
N SER A 237 0.85 -23.02 13.60
CA SER A 237 1.70 -23.28 14.76
C SER A 237 0.85 -23.58 16.01
N TRP A 238 1.50 -24.05 17.06
CA TRP A 238 0.85 -24.43 18.32
C TRP A 238 0.20 -23.22 19.04
N ASP A 239 0.74 -22.01 18.87
CA ASP A 239 0.21 -20.75 19.40
C ASP A 239 -0.78 -20.06 18.44
N GLY A 240 -1.07 -20.71 17.31
CA GLY A 240 -2.13 -20.32 16.40
C GLY A 240 -1.71 -19.38 15.26
N ALA A 241 -0.42 -19.09 15.13
CA ALA A 241 0.15 -18.44 13.95
C ALA A 241 -0.02 -19.29 12.69
N TYR A 242 -0.03 -18.62 11.54
CA TYR A 242 0.13 -19.28 10.26
C TYR A 242 1.57 -19.15 9.77
N PHE A 243 2.12 -20.22 9.24
CA PHE A 243 3.41 -20.25 8.56
C PHE A 243 3.32 -21.20 7.39
N THR A 244 4.14 -21.02 6.36
CA THR A 244 4.23 -22.01 5.29
C THR A 244 5.43 -22.92 5.49
N SER A 245 5.28 -24.22 5.20
CA SER A 245 6.43 -25.13 5.10
C SER A 245 7.12 -25.04 3.73
N GLU A 246 6.45 -24.46 2.73
CA GLU A 246 6.90 -24.39 1.33
C GLU A 246 6.51 -23.04 0.72
N GLY A 247 7.47 -22.36 0.11
CA GLY A 247 7.24 -21.03 -0.48
C GLY A 247 7.36 -19.89 0.55
N PRO A 248 7.09 -18.65 0.11
CA PRO A 248 7.53 -17.46 0.82
C PRO A 248 6.54 -16.90 1.85
N MET A 249 5.24 -17.12 1.64
CA MET A 249 4.17 -16.74 2.58
C MET A 249 2.89 -17.48 2.26
N CYS A 250 2.02 -17.62 3.27
CA CYS A 250 0.68 -18.17 3.06
C CYS A 250 -0.16 -17.25 2.16
N GLY A 251 -0.78 -17.81 1.12
CA GLY A 251 -1.79 -17.10 0.34
C GLY A 251 -1.26 -16.03 -0.60
N GLY A 252 0.02 -16.06 -0.96
CA GLY A 252 0.60 -15.13 -1.94
C GLY A 252 -0.14 -15.13 -3.30
N GLY A 253 -0.56 -16.31 -3.77
CA GLY A 253 -1.38 -16.45 -4.98
C GLY A 253 -2.74 -15.74 -4.87
N LEU A 254 -3.37 -15.78 -3.70
CA LEU A 254 -4.61 -15.05 -3.43
C LEU A 254 -4.39 -13.53 -3.50
N VAL A 255 -3.35 -13.00 -2.85
CA VAL A 255 -3.05 -11.56 -2.84
C VAL A 255 -2.91 -11.04 -4.27
N LYS A 256 -2.08 -11.72 -5.07
CA LYS A 256 -1.90 -11.38 -6.48
C LYS A 256 -3.23 -11.42 -7.26
N SER A 257 -4.00 -12.50 -7.10
CA SER A 257 -5.28 -12.65 -7.79
C SER A 257 -6.27 -11.54 -7.40
N VAL A 258 -6.36 -11.16 -6.12
CA VAL A 258 -7.23 -10.05 -5.68
C VAL A 258 -6.85 -8.74 -6.36
N LEU A 259 -5.56 -8.39 -6.37
CA LEU A 259 -5.08 -7.16 -7.02
C LEU A 259 -5.37 -7.15 -8.53
N GLU A 260 -5.15 -8.27 -9.22
CA GLU A 260 -5.44 -8.42 -10.65
C GLU A 260 -6.96 -8.35 -10.94
N GLN A 261 -7.80 -8.97 -10.11
CA GLN A 261 -9.25 -8.87 -10.24
C GLN A 261 -9.74 -7.44 -10.00
N PHE A 262 -9.15 -6.71 -9.05
CA PHE A 262 -9.51 -5.31 -8.79
C PHE A 262 -9.08 -4.40 -9.94
N GLN A 263 -7.86 -4.61 -10.46
CA GLN A 263 -7.37 -3.93 -11.67
C GLN A 263 -8.30 -4.14 -12.87
N ALA A 264 -8.85 -5.35 -13.04
CA ALA A 264 -9.75 -5.67 -14.13
C ALA A 264 -11.16 -5.06 -13.96
N LEU A 265 -11.59 -4.84 -12.71
CA LEU A 265 -12.95 -4.38 -12.39
C LEU A 265 -13.05 -2.87 -12.20
N ASP A 266 -11.99 -2.19 -11.76
CA ASP A 266 -12.06 -0.74 -11.58
C ASP A 266 -12.42 0.05 -12.86
N PRO A 267 -12.02 -0.33 -14.10
CA PRO A 267 -12.38 0.46 -15.28
C PRO A 267 -13.88 0.36 -15.56
N LEU A 268 -14.48 -0.78 -15.22
CA LEU A 268 -15.91 -1.01 -15.33
C LEU A 268 -16.66 -0.19 -14.28
N ALA A 269 -16.15 -0.15 -13.04
CA ALA A 269 -16.66 0.73 -11.99
C ALA A 269 -16.53 2.22 -12.32
N ALA A 270 -15.47 2.61 -13.04
CA ALA A 270 -15.31 3.97 -13.56
C ALA A 270 -16.41 4.28 -14.58
N ALA A 271 -16.53 3.40 -15.59
CA ALA A 271 -17.44 3.58 -16.72
C ALA A 271 -18.90 3.66 -16.27
N GLU A 272 -19.33 2.78 -15.37
CA GLU A 272 -20.69 2.79 -14.81
C GLU A 272 -21.03 4.11 -14.11
N ARG A 273 -20.03 4.75 -13.49
CA ARG A 273 -20.18 6.01 -12.75
C ARG A 273 -19.81 7.26 -13.55
N GLY A 274 -19.41 7.12 -14.82
CA GLY A 274 -18.96 8.23 -15.65
C GLY A 274 -17.65 8.88 -15.18
N LEU A 275 -16.78 8.13 -14.49
CA LEU A 275 -15.48 8.61 -14.03
C LEU A 275 -14.40 8.43 -15.11
N PRO A 276 -13.37 9.30 -15.13
CA PRO A 276 -12.22 9.11 -16.00
C PRO A 276 -11.51 7.79 -15.69
N ALA A 277 -11.00 7.10 -16.72
CA ALA A 277 -10.38 5.78 -16.55
C ALA A 277 -9.00 5.80 -15.86
N THR A 278 -8.38 6.98 -15.75
CA THR A 278 -6.96 7.13 -15.32
C THR A 278 -6.74 8.19 -14.24
N ASP A 279 -7.79 8.87 -13.77
CA ASP A 279 -7.66 10.01 -12.84
C ASP A 279 -8.88 10.16 -11.94
N TRP A 280 -9.12 9.17 -11.08
CA TRP A 280 -10.28 9.20 -10.18
C TRP A 280 -10.11 10.30 -9.12
N PRO A 281 -11.13 11.15 -8.89
CA PRO A 281 -11.15 12.02 -7.73
C PRO A 281 -10.94 11.19 -6.45
N GLU A 282 -10.14 11.70 -5.50
CA GLU A 282 -9.79 10.93 -4.31
C GLU A 282 -11.02 10.38 -3.58
N ALA A 283 -12.06 11.19 -3.38
CA ALA A 283 -13.29 10.76 -2.73
C ALA A 283 -13.97 9.56 -3.42
N GLU A 284 -13.83 9.42 -4.74
CA GLU A 284 -14.38 8.28 -5.50
C GLU A 284 -13.54 7.01 -5.34
N GLN A 285 -12.24 7.14 -5.06
CA GLN A 285 -11.35 6.02 -4.75
C GLN A 285 -11.70 5.38 -3.39
N TRP A 286 -12.16 6.17 -2.42
CA TRP A 286 -12.60 5.72 -1.10
C TRP A 286 -14.09 5.37 -1.00
N SER A 287 -14.85 5.59 -2.07
CA SER A 287 -16.31 5.48 -2.07
C SER A 287 -16.80 4.07 -1.74
N SER A 288 -17.84 3.96 -0.92
CA SER A 288 -18.54 2.68 -0.68
C SER A 288 -19.21 2.13 -1.96
N LYS A 289 -19.38 2.95 -3.01
CA LYS A 289 -19.84 2.50 -4.32
C LYS A 289 -18.86 1.52 -5.01
N ASN A 290 -17.61 1.46 -4.55
CA ASN A 290 -16.64 0.47 -5.02
C ASN A 290 -16.91 -0.93 -4.45
N THR A 291 -17.61 -1.03 -3.32
CA THR A 291 -17.80 -2.28 -2.58
C THR A 291 -18.37 -3.42 -3.45
N PRO A 292 -19.45 -3.26 -4.23
CA PRO A 292 -19.97 -4.35 -5.06
C PRO A 292 -18.94 -4.88 -6.08
N TRP A 293 -18.12 -3.99 -6.63
CA TRP A 293 -17.04 -4.36 -7.55
C TRP A 293 -15.91 -5.10 -6.85
N MET A 294 -15.50 -4.64 -5.67
CA MET A 294 -14.47 -5.28 -4.87
C MET A 294 -14.94 -6.65 -4.38
N LEU A 295 -16.19 -6.81 -3.92
CA LEU A 295 -16.73 -8.11 -3.51
C LEU A 295 -16.81 -9.08 -4.68
N ARG A 296 -17.19 -8.61 -5.87
CA ARG A 296 -17.17 -9.40 -7.11
C ARG A 296 -15.75 -9.85 -7.46
N GLY A 297 -14.77 -8.96 -7.36
CA GLY A 297 -13.36 -9.28 -7.61
C GLY A 297 -12.80 -10.27 -6.60
N LEU A 298 -13.11 -10.08 -5.32
CA LEU A 298 -12.72 -10.99 -4.25
C LEU A 298 -13.32 -12.38 -4.45
N GLY A 299 -14.61 -12.47 -4.81
CA GLY A 299 -15.26 -13.74 -5.13
C GLY A 299 -14.55 -14.48 -6.28
N ARG A 300 -14.18 -13.77 -7.36
CA ARG A 300 -13.41 -14.36 -8.47
C ARG A 300 -12.02 -14.82 -8.05
N ALA A 301 -11.33 -14.04 -7.24
CA ALA A 301 -10.01 -14.43 -6.73
C ALA A 301 -10.10 -15.67 -5.84
N ILE A 302 -11.14 -15.77 -5.02
CA ILE A 302 -11.42 -16.95 -4.19
C ILE A 302 -11.70 -18.18 -5.07
N ASP A 303 -12.54 -18.04 -6.10
CA ASP A 303 -12.85 -19.13 -7.02
C ASP A 303 -11.61 -19.64 -7.78
N GLN A 304 -10.63 -18.75 -8.03
CA GLN A 304 -9.39 -19.09 -8.72
C GLN A 304 -8.33 -19.73 -7.82
N GLN A 305 -8.20 -19.25 -6.59
CA GLN A 305 -7.04 -19.56 -5.74
C GLN A 305 -7.35 -20.48 -4.56
N CYS A 306 -8.62 -20.60 -4.15
CA CYS A 306 -8.96 -21.24 -2.89
C CYS A 306 -9.65 -22.60 -3.10
N PRO A 307 -9.42 -23.59 -2.21
CA PRO A 307 -10.06 -24.90 -2.30
C PRO A 307 -11.49 -24.86 -1.71
N VAL A 308 -12.37 -24.04 -2.27
CA VAL A 308 -13.72 -23.75 -1.73
C VAL A 308 -14.53 -25.02 -1.45
N ALA A 309 -14.51 -26.00 -2.36
CA ALA A 309 -15.26 -27.25 -2.21
C ALA A 309 -14.77 -28.12 -1.05
N ALA A 310 -13.50 -27.98 -0.64
CA ALA A 310 -12.90 -28.76 0.44
C ALA A 310 -12.94 -28.03 1.79
N ASN A 311 -13.44 -26.78 1.84
CA ASN A 311 -13.42 -25.96 3.04
C ASN A 311 -14.79 -25.31 3.31
N PRO A 312 -15.54 -25.77 4.33
CA PRO A 312 -16.88 -25.26 4.62
C PRO A 312 -16.94 -23.76 4.96
N GLU A 313 -15.88 -23.20 5.56
CA GLU A 313 -15.82 -21.78 5.90
C GLU A 313 -15.67 -20.93 4.63
N LEU A 314 -14.78 -21.33 3.73
CA LEU A 314 -14.67 -20.71 2.39
C LEU A 314 -15.98 -20.84 1.62
N GLY A 315 -16.62 -22.02 1.62
CA GLY A 315 -17.91 -22.24 0.97
C GLY A 315 -19.01 -21.31 1.49
N ARG A 316 -19.10 -21.14 2.81
CA ARG A 316 -20.07 -20.22 3.44
C ARG A 316 -19.78 -18.77 3.08
N PHE A 317 -18.54 -18.32 3.23
CA PHE A 317 -18.16 -16.96 2.90
C PHE A 317 -18.38 -16.66 1.41
N ARG A 318 -18.07 -17.61 0.53
CA ARG A 318 -18.31 -17.45 -0.91
C ARG A 318 -19.80 -17.27 -1.24
N ALA A 319 -20.69 -17.95 -0.52
CA ALA A 319 -22.14 -17.76 -0.64
C ALA A 319 -22.58 -16.37 -0.16
N VAL A 320 -22.00 -15.86 0.94
CA VAL A 320 -22.23 -14.48 1.41
C VAL A 320 -21.84 -13.47 0.32
N LEU A 321 -20.67 -13.63 -0.30
CA LEU A 321 -20.22 -12.76 -1.40
C LEU A 321 -21.17 -12.81 -2.61
N THR A 322 -21.65 -13.99 -2.99
CA THR A 322 -22.63 -14.12 -4.10
C THR A 322 -23.91 -13.37 -3.80
N ASN A 323 -24.44 -13.48 -2.57
CA ASN A 323 -25.67 -12.80 -2.16
C ASN A 323 -25.48 -11.28 -2.10
N ALA A 324 -24.31 -10.80 -1.65
CA ALA A 324 -24.00 -9.38 -1.56
C ALA A 324 -23.85 -8.68 -2.92
N VAL A 325 -23.45 -9.42 -3.97
CA VAL A 325 -23.27 -8.90 -5.34
C VAL A 325 -24.51 -9.13 -6.22
N GLY A 326 -25.38 -10.07 -5.84
CA GLY A 326 -26.61 -10.44 -6.56
C GLY A 326 -27.83 -9.57 -6.24
N ASN A 327 -27.71 -8.62 -5.32
CA ASN A 327 -28.67 -7.55 -5.03
C ASN A 327 -28.14 -6.20 -5.55
#